data_AF-A0A1D8NK72-F1
#
_entry.id   AF-A0A1D8NK72-F1
#
_cell.length_a   1.000
_cell.length_b   1.000
_cell.length_c   1.000
_cell.angle_alpha   90.00
_cell.angle_beta   90.00
_cell.angle_gamma   90.00
#
_symmetry.space_group_name_H-M   'P 1'
#
loop_
_entity.id
_entity.type
_entity.pdbx_description
1 polymer ?
#
loop_
_entity_poly.entity_id
_entity_poly.type
_entity_poly.pdbx_seq_one_letter_code
_entity_poly.pdbx_strand_id
1 'polypeptide(L)'
;MHDPNQTSLHRNFNQLQHTITMLTLPATLSTQTINYLVASGLVGAGVILGRYVIPRATTPAPRKLAARRLSSSSISSSEADSSEDEFTEEDIKQLQAHEDKARGELKMVLVVRTDLKMTKGKIAAQCAHAALACYRQSSDLKPKTTRSWVRWGQAKVALQVKSEAELFELKRQALERGIIACVIRDAGRTQIAAGSATVLGVGPAPKSEIDRVTGHLKLL
;
A
#
# COMPACT_ATOMS: atom_id res chain seq x y z
N MET A 1 58.13 -57.09 7.03
CA MET A 1 59.16 -56.11 6.60
C MET A 1 58.43 -54.93 5.98
N HIS A 2 58.21 -53.86 6.74
CA HIS A 2 57.55 -52.65 6.26
C HIS A 2 58.64 -51.66 5.83
N ASP A 3 58.58 -51.21 4.58
CA ASP A 3 59.58 -50.31 3.98
C ASP A 3 59.43 -48.88 4.55
N PRO A 4 60.43 -48.38 5.31
CA PRO A 4 60.38 -47.06 5.94
C PRO A 4 60.43 -45.89 4.94
N ASN A 5 60.69 -46.12 3.65
CA ASN A 5 60.71 -45.05 2.65
C ASN A 5 59.32 -44.61 2.18
N GLN A 6 58.28 -45.46 2.34
CA GLN A 6 56.94 -45.15 1.85
C GLN A 6 56.19 -44.14 2.75
N THR A 7 56.50 -44.13 4.05
CA THR A 7 55.89 -43.21 5.04
C THR A 7 56.48 -41.80 4.98
N SER A 8 57.75 -41.66 4.55
CA SER A 8 58.43 -40.38 4.34
C SER A 8 57.83 -39.60 3.15
N LEU A 9 57.62 -40.27 2.01
CA LEU A 9 57.03 -39.66 0.82
C LEU A 9 55.59 -39.20 1.05
N HIS A 10 54.79 -39.97 1.79
CA HIS A 10 53.42 -39.58 2.13
C HIS A 10 53.33 -38.37 3.07
N ARG A 11 54.26 -38.24 4.02
CA ARG A 11 54.33 -37.04 4.88
C ARG A 11 54.70 -35.79 4.09
N ASN A 12 55.69 -35.89 3.20
CA ASN A 12 56.11 -34.77 2.35
C ASN A 12 55.00 -34.34 1.38
N PHE A 13 54.24 -35.28 0.83
CA PHE A 13 53.11 -34.97 -0.05
C PHE A 13 51.98 -34.24 0.70
N ASN A 14 51.66 -34.67 1.92
CA ASN A 14 50.65 -33.99 2.75
C ASN A 14 51.13 -32.61 3.23
N GLN A 15 52.42 -32.44 3.53
CA GLN A 15 52.99 -31.14 3.92
C GLN A 15 53.01 -30.15 2.74
N LEU A 16 53.27 -30.63 1.52
CA LEU A 16 53.18 -29.83 0.30
C LEU A 16 51.74 -29.45 -0.04
N GLN A 17 50.77 -30.35 0.15
CA GLN A 17 49.36 -30.02 -0.06
C GLN A 17 48.85 -28.96 0.94
N HIS A 18 49.19 -29.08 2.23
CA HIS A 18 48.80 -28.08 3.22
C HIS A 18 49.48 -26.71 3.02
N THR A 19 50.70 -26.68 2.49
CA THR A 19 51.42 -25.42 2.19
C THR A 19 50.87 -24.75 0.92
N ILE A 20 50.45 -25.52 -0.08
CA ILE A 20 49.86 -24.99 -1.32
C ILE A 20 48.43 -24.44 -1.07
N THR A 21 47.66 -25.01 -0.14
CA THR A 21 46.32 -24.48 0.20
C THR A 21 46.37 -23.12 0.92
N MET A 22 47.44 -22.82 1.67
CA MET A 22 47.58 -21.56 2.43
C MET A 22 48.06 -20.35 1.59
N LEU A 23 48.51 -20.57 0.33
CA LEU A 23 49.02 -19.51 -0.55
C LEU A 23 48.00 -19.00 -1.57
N THR A 24 46.75 -19.49 -1.53
CA THR A 24 45.65 -18.93 -2.32
C THR A 24 44.90 -17.87 -1.52
N LEU A 25 45.44 -16.64 -1.57
CA LEU A 25 44.74 -15.44 -1.14
C LEU A 25 43.35 -15.39 -1.81
N PRO A 26 42.26 -15.16 -1.07
CA PRO A 26 40.99 -14.83 -1.71
C PRO A 26 41.07 -13.39 -2.22
N ALA A 27 41.61 -13.21 -3.41
CA ALA A 27 41.33 -12.04 -4.24
C ALA A 27 39.88 -12.14 -4.75
N THR A 28 38.93 -11.98 -3.84
CA THR A 28 37.52 -11.69 -4.17
C THR A 28 37.08 -10.50 -3.35
N LEU A 29 37.73 -9.36 -3.59
CA LEU A 29 37.11 -8.07 -3.42
C LEU A 29 35.90 -8.03 -4.35
N SER A 30 34.78 -8.39 -3.73
CA SER A 30 33.41 -8.20 -4.17
C SER A 30 33.28 -7.08 -5.20
N THR A 31 32.83 -7.46 -6.40
CA THR A 31 32.34 -6.58 -7.45
C THR A 31 31.19 -5.66 -6.98
N GLN A 32 30.69 -5.80 -5.73
CA GLN A 32 29.69 -4.89 -5.18
C GLN A 32 30.24 -3.54 -4.71
N THR A 33 31.52 -3.40 -4.36
CA THR A 33 32.00 -2.12 -3.79
C THR A 33 32.29 -1.05 -4.87
N ILE A 34 32.60 -1.45 -6.10
CA ILE A 34 32.93 -0.52 -7.20
C ILE A 34 31.67 0.16 -7.75
N ASN A 35 30.52 -0.51 -7.77
CA ASN A 35 29.26 0.10 -8.23
C ASN A 35 28.74 1.21 -7.30
N TYR A 36 29.00 1.14 -5.99
CA TYR A 36 28.58 2.19 -5.05
C TYR A 36 29.43 3.46 -5.13
N LEU A 37 30.67 3.38 -5.63
CA LEU A 37 31.53 4.55 -5.79
C LEU A 37 31.31 5.26 -7.13
N VAL A 38 30.88 4.55 -8.18
CA VAL A 38 30.48 5.17 -9.47
C VAL A 38 29.05 5.75 -9.40
N ALA A 39 28.15 5.15 -8.61
CA ALA A 39 26.78 5.63 -8.48
C ALA A 39 26.63 6.93 -7.65
N SER A 40 27.54 7.23 -6.73
CA SER A 40 27.48 8.47 -5.94
C SER A 40 28.05 9.68 -6.68
N GLY A 41 28.97 9.48 -7.63
CA GLY A 41 29.52 10.55 -8.48
C GLY A 41 28.56 11.05 -9.57
N LEU A 42 27.63 10.22 -10.04
CA LEU A 42 26.71 10.59 -11.13
C LEU A 42 25.43 11.30 -10.67
N VAL A 43 25.00 11.09 -9.41
CA VAL A 43 23.80 11.77 -8.88
C VAL A 43 24.10 13.22 -8.49
N GLY A 44 25.32 13.51 -8.01
CA GLY A 44 25.72 14.87 -7.62
C GLY A 44 25.91 15.84 -8.80
N ALA A 45 26.52 15.37 -9.90
CA ALA A 45 26.75 16.21 -11.08
C ALA A 45 25.48 16.42 -11.93
N GLY A 46 24.59 15.43 -11.99
CA GLY A 46 23.36 15.50 -12.81
C GLY A 46 22.33 16.52 -12.31
N VAL A 47 22.22 16.72 -10.99
CA VAL A 47 21.26 17.68 -10.40
C VAL A 47 21.73 19.14 -10.55
N ILE A 48 23.05 19.38 -10.54
CA ILE A 48 23.60 20.73 -10.67
C ILE A 48 23.61 21.18 -12.14
N LEU A 49 23.94 20.29 -13.08
CA LEU A 49 23.91 20.64 -14.51
C LEU A 49 22.47 20.80 -15.03
N GLY A 50 21.51 20.03 -14.50
CA GLY A 50 20.09 20.15 -14.86
C GLY A 50 19.44 21.50 -14.49
N ARG A 51 19.99 22.24 -13.53
CA ARG A 51 19.50 23.58 -13.13
C ARG A 51 20.06 24.73 -13.96
N TYR A 52 21.13 24.49 -14.74
CA TYR A 52 21.77 25.53 -15.55
C TYR A 52 21.47 25.42 -17.06
N VAL A 53 20.94 24.30 -17.54
CA VAL A 53 20.75 24.06 -19.00
C VAL A 53 19.28 24.06 -19.44
N ILE A 54 18.30 24.16 -18.52
CA ILE A 54 16.87 24.23 -18.89
C ILE A 54 16.41 25.70 -18.83
N PRO A 55 16.23 26.38 -19.97
CA PRO A 55 15.64 27.71 -19.99
C PRO A 55 14.18 27.67 -19.53
N ARG A 56 13.83 28.61 -18.66
CA ARG A 56 12.50 28.81 -18.09
C ARG A 56 11.52 29.15 -19.23
N ALA A 57 10.71 28.19 -19.67
CA ALA A 57 9.62 28.45 -20.60
C ALA A 57 8.53 29.23 -19.87
N THR A 58 8.41 30.52 -20.19
CA THR A 58 7.28 31.37 -19.84
C THR A 58 6.07 30.92 -20.68
N THR A 59 5.09 30.29 -20.04
CA THR A 59 3.80 30.05 -20.68
C THR A 59 3.08 31.39 -20.93
N PRO A 60 2.65 31.68 -22.17
CA PRO A 60 1.91 32.91 -22.46
C PRO A 60 0.46 32.81 -21.94
N ALA A 61 -0.07 33.93 -21.49
CA ALA A 61 -1.45 34.08 -21.03
C ALA A 61 -2.47 33.73 -22.13
N PRO A 62 -3.62 33.11 -21.81
CA PRO A 62 -4.65 32.86 -22.80
C PRO A 62 -5.35 34.16 -23.20
N ARG A 63 -5.34 34.46 -24.50
CA ARG A 63 -6.08 35.56 -25.13
C ARG A 63 -7.59 35.31 -25.03
N LYS A 64 -8.33 36.33 -24.62
CA LYS A 64 -9.80 36.41 -24.80
C LYS A 64 -10.12 36.31 -26.30
N LEU A 65 -10.87 35.29 -26.70
CA LEU A 65 -11.59 35.28 -27.97
C LEU A 65 -13.05 34.93 -27.71
N ALA A 66 -13.91 35.84 -28.15
CA ALA A 66 -15.36 35.80 -28.04
C ALA A 66 -16.00 34.98 -29.17
N ALA A 67 -17.27 34.61 -28.92
CA ALA A 67 -18.28 34.04 -29.82
C ALA A 67 -18.05 32.55 -30.20
N ARG A 68 -19.06 31.66 -30.14
CA ARG A 68 -20.41 31.83 -30.68
C ARG A 68 -21.47 30.96 -29.97
N ARG A 69 -22.68 31.51 -29.97
CA ARG A 69 -23.95 31.11 -29.33
C ARG A 69 -24.73 30.05 -30.13
N LEU A 70 -25.77 29.50 -29.46
CA LEU A 70 -27.05 28.88 -29.92
C LEU A 70 -27.13 27.34 -29.74
N SER A 71 -27.80 26.85 -28.68
CA SER A 71 -29.26 26.67 -28.44
C SER A 71 -29.68 25.24 -28.82
N SER A 72 -30.47 24.47 -28.07
CA SER A 72 -31.77 24.66 -27.40
C SER A 72 -32.03 23.38 -26.57
N SER A 73 -32.90 23.26 -25.56
CA SER A 73 -34.30 23.68 -25.43
C SER A 73 -34.68 23.50 -23.94
N SER A 74 -35.03 24.56 -23.19
CA SER A 74 -36.33 25.25 -23.08
C SER A 74 -37.30 24.63 -22.05
N ILE A 75 -37.39 25.26 -20.89
CA ILE A 75 -38.68 25.58 -20.24
C ILE A 75 -38.64 27.08 -19.89
N SER A 76 -39.70 27.77 -20.30
CA SER A 76 -39.84 29.22 -20.33
C SER A 76 -40.40 29.77 -19.02
N SER A 77 -39.75 30.83 -18.55
CA SER A 77 -40.29 32.05 -17.91
C SER A 77 -41.52 31.98 -16.98
N SER A 78 -41.29 32.38 -15.73
CA SER A 78 -42.09 33.47 -15.14
C SER A 78 -41.16 34.31 -14.27
N GLU A 79 -40.98 35.58 -14.62
CA GLU A 79 -40.34 36.56 -13.76
C GLU A 79 -41.24 36.86 -12.57
N ALA A 80 -40.73 36.56 -11.38
CA ALA A 80 -41.14 37.17 -10.13
C ALA A 80 -39.85 37.34 -9.32
N ASP A 81 -39.51 38.60 -9.10
CA ASP A 81 -38.57 39.14 -8.12
C ASP A 81 -37.89 38.07 -7.24
N SER A 82 -36.64 37.75 -7.56
CA SER A 82 -35.83 36.86 -6.73
C SER A 82 -34.44 37.43 -6.61
N SER A 83 -34.10 37.88 -5.40
CA SER A 83 -32.74 38.16 -4.97
C SER A 83 -31.80 37.08 -5.51
N GLU A 84 -30.82 37.48 -6.31
CA GLU A 84 -29.75 36.59 -6.74
C GLU A 84 -28.88 36.28 -5.52
N ASP A 85 -29.31 35.30 -4.72
CA ASP A 85 -28.51 34.68 -3.67
C ASP A 85 -27.43 33.85 -4.36
N GLU A 86 -26.37 34.53 -4.81
CA GLU A 86 -25.19 33.89 -5.39
C GLU A 86 -24.53 33.02 -4.32
N PHE A 87 -24.67 31.70 -4.49
CA PHE A 87 -24.14 30.71 -3.55
C PHE A 87 -22.61 30.84 -3.50
N THR A 88 -22.05 31.13 -2.32
CA THR A 88 -20.60 31.34 -2.22
C THR A 88 -19.86 30.00 -2.31
N GLU A 89 -18.59 30.05 -2.70
CA GLU A 89 -17.68 28.89 -2.66
C GLU A 89 -17.65 28.23 -1.27
N GLU A 90 -17.89 28.99 -0.20
CA GLU A 90 -17.96 28.47 1.15
C GLU A 90 -19.27 27.72 1.40
N ASP A 91 -20.39 28.22 0.89
CA ASP A 91 -21.68 27.54 0.99
C ASP A 91 -21.66 26.22 0.21
N ILE A 92 -21.06 26.19 -0.98
CA ILE A 92 -20.86 24.95 -1.77
C ILE A 92 -20.03 23.95 -0.97
N LYS A 93 -18.94 24.38 -0.33
CA LYS A 93 -18.12 23.53 0.53
C LYS A 93 -18.89 23.03 1.75
N GLN A 94 -19.71 23.86 2.37
CA GLN A 94 -20.53 23.49 3.52
C GLN A 94 -21.61 22.47 3.15
N LEU A 95 -22.29 22.65 2.02
CA LEU A 95 -23.25 21.66 1.52
C LEU A 95 -22.58 20.33 1.17
N GLN A 96 -21.43 20.37 0.49
CA GLN A 96 -20.66 19.16 0.18
C GLN A 96 -20.16 18.45 1.46
N ALA A 97 -19.69 19.21 2.45
CA ALA A 97 -19.27 18.66 3.74
C ALA A 97 -20.47 18.07 4.52
N HIS A 98 -21.64 18.71 4.45
CA HIS A 98 -22.86 18.21 5.06
C HIS A 98 -23.37 16.94 4.36
N GLU A 99 -23.31 16.86 3.02
CA GLU A 99 -23.65 15.66 2.26
C GLU A 99 -22.66 14.51 2.55
N ASP A 100 -21.36 14.80 2.59
CA ASP A 100 -20.33 13.81 2.98
C ASP A 100 -20.51 13.34 4.43
N LYS A 101 -20.94 14.22 5.35
CA LYS A 101 -21.29 13.87 6.72
C LYS A 101 -22.60 13.08 6.80
N ALA A 102 -23.58 13.39 5.95
CA ALA A 102 -24.85 12.66 5.84
C ALA A 102 -24.65 11.23 5.30
N ARG A 103 -23.57 10.97 4.55
CA ARG A 103 -23.16 9.61 4.14
C ARG A 103 -22.63 8.74 5.30
N GLY A 104 -22.58 9.30 6.52
CA GLY A 104 -22.20 8.59 7.74
C GLY A 104 -20.69 8.42 7.90
N GLU A 105 -20.26 8.09 9.12
CA GLU A 105 -18.86 7.83 9.43
C GLU A 105 -18.34 6.65 8.57
N LEU A 106 -17.24 6.85 7.84
CA LEU A 106 -16.59 5.81 7.04
C LEU A 106 -15.45 5.17 7.83
N LYS A 107 -15.31 3.85 7.77
CA LYS A 107 -14.17 3.15 8.37
C LYS A 107 -13.72 1.96 7.54
N MET A 108 -12.58 1.41 7.91
CA MET A 108 -12.09 0.10 7.51
C MET A 108 -11.83 -0.73 8.76
N VAL A 109 -12.08 -2.03 8.69
CA VAL A 109 -11.78 -2.98 9.76
C VAL A 109 -10.71 -3.96 9.26
N LEU A 110 -9.79 -4.29 10.16
CA LEU A 110 -8.71 -5.24 9.94
C LEU A 110 -8.91 -6.40 10.92
N VAL A 111 -9.45 -7.51 10.43
CA VAL A 111 -9.78 -8.68 11.23
C VAL A 111 -8.59 -9.64 11.22
N VAL A 112 -7.98 -9.85 12.37
CA VAL A 112 -6.74 -10.62 12.53
C VAL A 112 -7.02 -11.97 13.18
N ARG A 113 -6.45 -13.03 12.60
CA ARG A 113 -6.44 -14.36 13.22
C ARG A 113 -5.45 -14.44 14.36
N THR A 114 -5.95 -14.58 15.60
CA THR A 114 -5.11 -14.69 16.80
C THR A 114 -4.72 -16.12 17.14
N ASP A 115 -5.39 -17.12 16.56
CA ASP A 115 -5.03 -18.54 16.67
C ASP A 115 -3.64 -18.84 16.09
N LEU A 116 -3.21 -18.03 15.13
CA LEU A 116 -1.90 -18.10 14.49
C LEU A 116 -0.73 -17.60 15.36
N LYS A 117 -1.00 -17.01 16.53
CA LYS A 117 0.01 -16.48 17.48
C LYS A 117 1.08 -15.60 16.82
N MET A 118 0.67 -14.78 15.85
CA MET A 118 1.58 -13.87 15.14
C MET A 118 2.20 -12.86 16.12
N THR A 119 3.47 -12.53 15.92
CA THR A 119 4.12 -11.44 16.65
C THR A 119 3.51 -10.09 16.27
N LYS A 120 3.61 -9.09 17.17
CA LYS A 120 3.06 -7.74 16.95
C LYS A 120 3.54 -7.11 15.64
N GLY A 121 4.82 -7.25 15.32
CA GLY A 121 5.39 -6.74 14.06
C GLY A 121 4.80 -7.42 12.82
N LYS A 122 4.57 -8.74 12.88
CA LYS A 122 3.95 -9.47 11.78
C LYS A 122 2.48 -9.08 11.61
N ILE A 123 1.74 -8.93 12.70
CA ILE A 123 0.35 -8.43 12.68
C ILE A 123 0.30 -7.07 11.97
N ALA A 124 1.17 -6.12 12.37
CA ALA A 124 1.19 -4.79 11.78
C ALA A 124 1.46 -4.82 10.26
N ALA A 125 2.43 -5.63 9.82
CA ALA A 125 2.73 -5.79 8.40
C ALA A 125 1.54 -6.38 7.61
N GLN A 126 0.91 -7.43 8.14
CA GLN A 126 -0.24 -8.07 7.50
C GLN A 126 -1.47 -7.15 7.45
N CYS A 127 -1.71 -6.37 8.50
CA CYS A 127 -2.71 -5.31 8.55
C CYS A 127 -2.44 -4.22 7.50
N ALA A 128 -1.18 -3.81 7.31
CA ALA A 128 -0.81 -2.85 6.27
C ALA A 128 -1.08 -3.41 4.86
N HIS A 129 -0.75 -4.68 4.61
CA HIS A 129 -1.06 -5.36 3.35
C HIS A 129 -2.58 -5.42 3.09
N ALA A 130 -3.37 -5.77 4.11
CA ALA A 130 -4.82 -5.83 4.02
C ALA A 130 -5.43 -4.46 3.70
N ALA A 131 -4.97 -3.41 4.40
CA ALA A 131 -5.41 -2.05 4.18
C ALA A 131 -5.09 -1.55 2.76
N LEU A 132 -3.88 -1.81 2.27
CA LEU A 132 -3.47 -1.41 0.92
C LEU A 132 -4.25 -2.16 -0.16
N ALA A 133 -4.50 -3.46 0.02
CA ALA A 133 -5.31 -4.26 -0.90
C ALA A 133 -6.74 -3.72 -1.01
N CYS A 134 -7.37 -3.47 0.15
CA CYS A 134 -8.71 -2.89 0.21
C CYS A 134 -8.76 -1.48 -0.41
N TYR A 135 -7.77 -0.63 -0.11
CA TYR A 135 -7.67 0.71 -0.68
C TYR A 135 -7.59 0.68 -2.20
N ARG A 136 -6.73 -0.16 -2.79
CA ARG A 136 -6.61 -0.29 -4.25
C ARG A 136 -7.93 -0.71 -4.87
N GLN A 137 -8.50 -1.81 -4.39
CA GLN A 137 -9.77 -2.33 -4.90
C GLN A 137 -10.91 -1.31 -4.75
N SER A 138 -10.94 -0.55 -3.64
CA SER A 138 -11.94 0.49 -3.40
C SER A 138 -11.70 1.75 -4.21
N SER A 139 -10.47 2.08 -4.54
CA SER A 139 -10.17 3.20 -5.44
C SER A 139 -10.73 2.93 -6.83
N ASP A 140 -10.67 1.69 -7.28
CA ASP A 140 -11.16 1.28 -8.60
C ASP A 140 -12.70 1.14 -8.62
N LEU A 141 -13.27 0.44 -7.63
CA LEU A 141 -14.70 0.08 -7.64
C LEU A 141 -15.60 1.12 -6.95
N LYS A 142 -15.08 1.86 -5.96
CA LYS A 142 -15.83 2.81 -5.12
C LYS A 142 -15.07 4.12 -4.89
N PRO A 143 -14.65 4.83 -5.95
CA PRO A 143 -13.73 5.97 -5.86
C PRO A 143 -14.26 7.12 -4.98
N LYS A 144 -15.57 7.38 -4.98
CA LYS A 144 -16.19 8.41 -4.12
C LYS A 144 -16.03 8.06 -2.63
N THR A 145 -16.43 6.84 -2.24
CA THR A 145 -16.29 6.34 -0.85
C THR A 145 -14.83 6.37 -0.41
N THR A 146 -13.91 5.94 -1.26
CA THR A 146 -12.48 5.93 -0.95
C THR A 146 -11.94 7.33 -0.72
N ARG A 147 -12.25 8.29 -1.61
CA ARG A 147 -11.83 9.69 -1.44
C ARG A 147 -12.38 10.31 -0.17
N SER A 148 -13.67 10.11 0.13
CA SER A 148 -14.26 10.60 1.38
C SER A 148 -13.56 9.96 2.58
N TRP A 149 -13.37 8.64 2.61
CA TRP A 149 -12.68 7.97 3.72
C TRP A 149 -11.26 8.51 3.94
N VAL A 150 -10.48 8.72 2.87
CA VAL A 150 -9.14 9.33 2.95
C VAL A 150 -9.21 10.77 3.46
N ARG A 151 -10.11 11.59 2.91
CA ARG A 151 -10.31 12.98 3.33
C ARG A 151 -10.66 13.09 4.82
N TRP A 152 -11.42 12.14 5.33
CA TRP A 152 -11.91 12.11 6.72
C TRP A 152 -11.04 11.25 7.66
N GLY A 153 -9.74 11.12 7.37
CA GLY A 153 -8.74 10.57 8.30
C GLY A 153 -8.49 9.06 8.19
N GLN A 154 -9.10 8.39 7.21
CA GLN A 154 -8.93 6.98 6.89
C GLN A 154 -8.96 6.03 8.11
N ALA A 155 -10.00 6.16 8.94
CA ALA A 155 -10.17 5.37 10.16
C ALA A 155 -10.03 3.86 9.92
N LYS A 156 -9.20 3.19 10.73
CA LYS A 156 -8.96 1.74 10.72
C LYS A 156 -9.09 1.18 12.13
N VAL A 157 -9.85 0.09 12.27
CA VAL A 157 -10.02 -0.60 13.56
C VAL A 157 -9.53 -2.04 13.44
N ALA A 158 -8.64 -2.46 14.33
CA ALA A 158 -8.14 -3.83 14.38
C ALA A 158 -9.03 -4.69 15.30
N LEU A 159 -9.55 -5.79 14.77
CA LEU A 159 -10.41 -6.74 15.47
C LEU A 159 -9.78 -8.14 15.40
N GLN A 160 -10.27 -9.06 16.22
CA GLN A 160 -9.76 -10.43 16.28
C GLN A 160 -10.82 -11.49 16.02
N VAL A 161 -10.38 -12.59 15.41
CA VAL A 161 -11.09 -13.86 15.21
C VAL A 161 -10.18 -15.02 15.58
N LYS A 162 -10.76 -16.19 15.87
CA LYS A 162 -10.01 -17.36 16.36
C LYS A 162 -9.90 -18.49 15.33
N SER A 163 -10.38 -18.30 14.11
CA SER A 163 -10.30 -19.33 13.07
C SER A 163 -10.31 -18.77 11.65
N GLU A 164 -9.82 -19.59 10.71
CA GLU A 164 -9.92 -19.30 9.28
C GLU A 164 -11.36 -19.31 8.77
N ALA A 165 -12.18 -20.24 9.26
CA ALA A 165 -13.57 -20.35 8.88
C ALA A 165 -14.36 -19.08 9.21
N GLU A 166 -14.20 -18.55 10.42
CA GLU A 166 -14.81 -17.29 10.85
C GLU A 166 -14.35 -16.12 9.98
N LEU A 167 -13.06 -16.08 9.62
CA LEU A 167 -12.52 -15.06 8.72
C LEU A 167 -13.15 -15.10 7.33
N PHE A 168 -13.36 -16.29 6.74
CA PHE A 168 -14.01 -16.42 5.44
C PHE A 168 -15.52 -16.17 5.49
N GLU A 169 -16.17 -16.49 6.61
CA GLU A 169 -17.58 -16.20 6.81
C GLU A 169 -17.83 -14.68 6.87
N LEU A 170 -17.00 -13.93 7.59
CA LEU A 170 -17.05 -12.46 7.59
C LEU A 170 -16.80 -11.88 6.20
N LYS A 171 -15.88 -12.46 5.41
CA LYS A 171 -15.66 -12.06 4.01
C LYS A 171 -16.93 -12.23 3.19
N ARG A 172 -17.60 -13.38 3.29
CA ARG A 172 -18.85 -13.67 2.57
C ARG A 172 -19.92 -12.64 2.92
N GLN A 173 -20.17 -12.42 4.20
CA GLN A 173 -21.15 -11.44 4.69
C GLN A 173 -20.86 -10.01 4.23
N ALA A 174 -19.58 -9.60 4.19
CA ALA A 174 -19.18 -8.30 3.69
C ALA A 174 -19.47 -8.16 2.19
N LEU A 175 -19.11 -9.17 1.38
CA LEU A 175 -19.35 -9.15 -0.07
C LEU A 175 -20.83 -9.13 -0.43
N GLU A 176 -21.69 -9.84 0.31
CA GLU A 176 -23.15 -9.83 0.12
C GLU A 176 -23.77 -8.45 0.36
N ARG A 177 -23.13 -7.62 1.20
CA ARG A 177 -23.50 -6.22 1.43
C ARG A 177 -22.83 -5.26 0.44
N GLY A 178 -22.11 -5.80 -0.54
CA GLY A 178 -21.31 -5.03 -1.50
C GLY A 178 -20.10 -4.34 -0.87
N ILE A 179 -19.63 -4.76 0.30
CA ILE A 179 -18.46 -4.20 0.97
C ILE A 179 -17.19 -4.91 0.47
N ILE A 180 -16.14 -4.14 0.20
CA ILE A 180 -14.85 -4.69 -0.24
C ILE A 180 -14.22 -5.48 0.90
N ALA A 181 -13.74 -6.68 0.58
CA ALA A 181 -13.23 -7.64 1.55
C ALA A 181 -12.02 -8.40 0.99
N CYS A 182 -10.81 -8.07 1.45
CA CYS A 182 -9.55 -8.63 0.94
C CYS A 182 -8.87 -9.51 2.00
N VAL A 183 -8.54 -10.75 1.65
CA VAL A 183 -7.81 -11.67 2.53
C VAL A 183 -6.34 -11.66 2.17
N ILE A 184 -5.49 -11.48 3.18
CA ILE A 184 -4.04 -11.64 3.06
C ILE A 184 -3.66 -13.04 3.49
N ARG A 185 -2.69 -13.61 2.78
CA ARG A 185 -2.10 -14.91 3.08
C ARG A 185 -0.62 -14.73 3.38
N ASP A 186 -0.12 -15.52 4.32
CA ASP A 186 1.31 -15.54 4.61
C ASP A 186 2.07 -16.24 3.49
N ALA A 187 3.16 -15.64 3.02
CA ALA A 187 4.00 -16.19 1.95
C ALA A 187 4.90 -17.36 2.42
N GLY A 188 4.73 -17.85 3.65
CA GLY A 188 5.48 -19.00 4.16
C GLY A 188 6.91 -18.70 4.61
N ARG A 189 7.24 -17.44 4.92
CA ARG A 189 8.58 -17.05 5.45
C ARG A 189 8.68 -17.19 6.98
N THR A 190 7.72 -17.85 7.63
CA THR A 190 7.63 -17.98 9.09
C THR A 190 7.09 -19.35 9.52
N GLN A 191 6.98 -19.57 10.83
CA GLN A 191 6.50 -20.80 11.48
C GLN A 191 5.00 -21.14 11.24
N ILE A 192 4.28 -20.32 10.45
CA ILE A 192 2.88 -20.59 10.06
C ILE A 192 2.89 -21.37 8.75
N ALA A 193 1.99 -22.34 8.59
CA ALA A 193 1.82 -23.09 7.35
C ALA A 193 1.70 -22.12 6.15
N ALA A 194 2.52 -22.32 5.13
CA ALA A 194 2.54 -21.46 3.95
C ALA A 194 1.14 -21.34 3.33
N GLY A 195 0.76 -20.12 2.95
CA GLY A 195 -0.56 -19.86 2.36
C GLY A 195 -1.71 -19.68 3.35
N SER A 196 -1.48 -19.80 4.67
CA SER A 196 -2.52 -19.55 5.68
C SER A 196 -3.11 -18.13 5.53
N ALA A 197 -4.43 -18.00 5.53
CA ALA A 197 -5.08 -16.69 5.62
C ALA A 197 -4.78 -16.07 6.99
N THR A 198 -4.32 -14.82 7.02
CA THR A 198 -3.83 -14.14 8.24
C THR A 198 -4.76 -13.02 8.68
N VAL A 199 -5.08 -12.11 7.76
CA VAL A 199 -5.85 -10.90 8.02
C VAL A 199 -6.88 -10.69 6.91
N LEU A 200 -8.09 -10.33 7.29
CA LEU A 200 -9.13 -9.84 6.40
C LEU A 200 -9.27 -8.32 6.57
N GLY A 201 -9.08 -7.56 5.50
CA GLY A 201 -9.51 -6.17 5.44
C GLY A 201 -10.97 -6.08 4.98
N VAL A 202 -11.78 -5.24 5.64
CA VAL A 202 -13.19 -4.97 5.31
C VAL A 202 -13.39 -3.46 5.18
N GLY A 203 -13.88 -3.00 4.03
CA GLY A 203 -14.10 -1.59 3.71
C GLY A 203 -13.02 -0.99 2.79
N PRO A 204 -12.92 0.35 2.68
CA PRO A 204 -13.68 1.34 3.42
C PRO A 204 -15.17 1.36 3.03
N ALA A 205 -16.05 1.54 4.02
CA ALA A 205 -17.49 1.61 3.84
C ALA A 205 -18.15 2.35 5.03
N PRO A 206 -19.46 2.69 4.94
CA PRO A 206 -20.19 3.25 6.07
C PRO A 206 -20.06 2.35 7.31
N LYS A 207 -19.79 2.98 8.45
CA LYS A 207 -19.61 2.31 9.75
C LYS A 207 -20.79 1.43 10.10
N SER A 208 -22.01 1.91 9.83
CA SER A 208 -23.25 1.15 10.04
C SER A 208 -23.28 -0.18 9.29
N GLU A 209 -22.85 -0.20 8.02
CA GLU A 209 -22.79 -1.42 7.22
C GLU A 209 -21.65 -2.35 7.66
N ILE A 210 -20.50 -1.79 8.05
CA ILE A 210 -19.40 -2.60 8.59
C ILE A 210 -19.77 -3.23 9.93
N ASP A 211 -20.45 -2.50 10.82
CA ASP A 211 -20.83 -3.00 12.15
C ASP A 211 -21.87 -4.12 12.09
N ARG A 212 -22.68 -4.18 11.03
CA ARG A 212 -23.57 -5.33 10.77
C ARG A 212 -22.80 -6.62 10.52
N VAL A 213 -21.55 -6.55 10.07
CA VAL A 213 -20.68 -7.70 9.82
C VAL A 213 -19.76 -7.95 11.00
N THR A 214 -19.11 -6.90 11.54
CA THR A 214 -17.99 -7.05 12.47
C THR A 214 -18.26 -6.51 13.88
N GLY A 215 -19.45 -5.96 14.16
CA GLY A 215 -19.73 -5.25 15.42
C GLY A 215 -19.71 -6.13 16.67
N HIS A 216 -19.85 -7.45 16.50
CA HIS A 216 -19.77 -8.43 17.58
C HIS A 216 -18.34 -8.88 17.90
N LEU A 217 -17.36 -8.53 17.07
CA LEU A 217 -15.97 -8.95 17.24
C LEU A 217 -15.27 -8.11 18.30
N LYS A 218 -14.31 -8.71 18.98
CA LYS A 218 -13.48 -8.04 19.99
C LYS A 218 -12.36 -7.25 19.32
N LEU A 219 -11.94 -6.16 19.96
CA LEU A 219 -10.69 -5.47 19.62
C LEU A 219 -9.50 -6.45 19.74
N LEU A 220 -8.51 -6.28 18.86
CA LEU A 220 -7.29 -7.08 18.81
C LEU A 220 -6.37 -6.85 20.01
#